data_AF-A0A522UAF3-F1
#
_entry.id   AF-A0A522UAF3-F1
#
_cell.length_a   1.000
_cell.length_b   1.000
_cell.length_c   1.000
_cell.angle_alpha   90.00
_cell.angle_beta   90.00
_cell.angle_gamma   90.00
#
_symmetry.space_group_name_H-M   'P 1'
#
loop_
_entity.id
_entity.type
_entity.pdbx_description
1 polymer ?
#
loop_
_entity_poly.entity_id
_entity_poly.type
_entity_poly.pdbx_seq_one_letter_code
_entity_poly.pdbx_strand_id
1 'polypeptide(L)' 'SPLAVLAKGYAVVQKKGLVVRDAATLKTGDIIDVRVEKGSLEAKVI' A
#
# COMPACT_ATOMS: atom_id res chain seq x y z
N SER A 1 -1.34 1.59 17.77
CA SER A 1 -0.24 2.13 16.95
C SER A 1 -0.25 1.47 15.58
N PRO A 2 -0.13 2.20 14.46
CA PRO A 2 -0.13 1.65 13.10
C PRO A 2 0.88 0.50 12.89
N LEU A 3 2.00 0.52 13.63
CA LEU A 3 3.00 -0.55 13.64
C LEU A 3 2.42 -1.90 14.08
N ALA A 4 1.50 -1.91 15.05
CA ALA A 4 0.85 -3.14 15.51
C ALA A 4 -0.15 -3.72 14.50
N VAL A 5 -0.56 -2.93 13.49
CA VAL A 5 -1.39 -3.40 12.38
C VAL A 5 -0.51 -4.02 11.31
N LEU A 6 0.63 -3.39 10.99
CA LEU A 6 1.60 -3.96 10.05
C LEU A 6 2.15 -5.32 10.52
N ALA A 7 2.41 -5.46 11.83
CA ALA A 7 2.86 -6.72 12.43
C ALA A 7 1.87 -7.89 12.29
N LYS A 8 0.59 -7.62 11.98
CA LYS A 8 -0.44 -8.65 11.76
C LYS A 8 -0.51 -9.13 10.31
N GLY A 9 0.44 -8.75 9.46
CA GLY A 9 0.48 -9.09 8.04
C GLY A 9 -0.35 -8.16 7.15
N TYR A 10 -0.78 -7.01 7.66
CA TYR A 10 -1.39 -5.96 6.84
C TYR A 10 -0.33 -5.06 6.21
N ALA A 11 -0.69 -4.41 5.11
CA ALA A 11 0.14 -3.42 4.45
C ALA A 11 -0.60 -2.08 4.34
N VAL A 12 0.15 -0.99 4.31
CA VAL A 12 -0.34 0.34 3.95
C VAL A 12 0.02 0.57 2.49
N VAL A 13 -1.00 0.79 1.66
CA VAL A 13 -0.83 1.09 0.24
C VAL A 13 -0.93 2.60 0.03
N GLN A 14 0.00 3.16 -0.75
CA GLN A 14 -0.01 4.55 -1.15
C GLN A 14 0.14 4.69 -2.66
N LYS A 15 -0.48 5.74 -3.21
CA LYS A 15 -0.28 6.15 -4.60
C LYS A 15 0.16 7.60 -4.58
N LYS A 16 1.38 7.88 -5.07
CA LYS A 16 1.97 9.24 -5.06
C LYS A 16 1.93 9.89 -3.66
N GLY A 17 2.22 9.10 -2.62
CA GLY A 17 2.22 9.54 -1.21
C GLY A 17 0.85 9.64 -0.53
N LEU A 18 -0.26 9.37 -1.24
CA LEU A 18 -1.60 9.35 -0.65
C LEU A 18 -2.03 7.91 -0.32
N VAL A 19 -2.51 7.70 0.91
CA VAL A 19 -3.02 6.38 1.33
C VAL A 19 -4.24 6.00 0.52
N VAL A 20 -4.17 4.84 -0.12
CA VAL A 20 -5.29 4.26 -0.87
C VAL A 20 -6.24 3.60 0.12
N ARG A 21 -7.50 4.03 0.12
CA ARG A 21 -8.56 3.48 0.98
C ARG A 21 -9.64 2.75 0.18
N ASP A 22 -9.75 3.04 -1.11
CA ASP A 22 -10.73 2.49 -2.02
C ASP A 22 -10.03 2.05 -3.30
N ALA A 23 -10.19 0.77 -3.65
CA ALA A 23 -9.59 0.17 -4.84
C ALA A 23 -10.13 0.79 -6.14
N ALA A 24 -11.35 1.35 -6.14
CA ALA A 24 -11.92 2.02 -7.31
C ALA A 24 -11.16 3.30 -7.71
N THR A 25 -10.29 3.82 -6.83
CA THR A 25 -9.41 4.96 -7.12
C THR A 25 -8.14 4.57 -7.87
N LEU A 26 -7.87 3.26 -8.00
CA LEU A 26 -6.77 2.69 -8.75
C LEU A 26 -7.22 2.27 -10.15
N LYS A 27 -6.27 2.23 -11.06
CA LYS A 27 -6.41 1.75 -12.43
C LYS A 27 -5.34 0.72 -12.70
N THR A 28 -5.66 -0.27 -13.54
CA THR A 28 -4.66 -1.19 -14.10
C THR A 28 -3.51 -0.40 -14.69
N GLY A 29 -2.29 -0.79 -14.33
CA GLY A 29 -1.05 -0.14 -14.72
C GLY A 29 -0.52 0.90 -13.75
N ASP A 30 -1.31 1.32 -12.75
CA ASP A 30 -0.82 2.23 -11.71
C ASP A 30 0.34 1.62 -10.93
N ILE A 31 1.31 2.47 -10.57
CA ILE A 31 2.38 2.14 -9.64
C ILE A 31 1.96 2.60 -8.24
N ILE A 32 2.10 1.70 -7.26
CA ILE A 32 1.76 1.92 -5.86
C ILE A 32 2.93 1.53 -4.95
N ASP A 33 3.07 2.28 -3.86
CA ASP A 33 4.00 2.00 -2.78
C ASP A 33 3.30 1.15 -1.72
N VAL A 34 3.88 0.02 -1.37
CA VAL A 34 3.35 -0.90 -0.36
C VAL A 34 4.32 -0.95 0.82
N ARG A 35 3.87 -0.47 1.98
CA ARG A 35 4.61 -0.55 3.24
C ARG A 35 4.12 -1.71 4.09
N VAL A 36 5.03 -2.59 4.45
CA VAL A 36 4.82 -3.70 5.37
C VAL A 36 5.53 -3.42 6.70
N GLU A 37 5.47 -4.36 7.65
CA GLU A 37 6.17 -4.22 8.93
C GLU A 37 7.67 -3.95 8.73
N LYS A 38 8.31 -4.71 7.83
CA LYS A 38 9.74 -4.63 7.55
C LYS A 38 9.97 -4.20 6.12
N GLY A 39 10.09 -2.89 5.92
CA GLY A 39 10.46 -2.29 4.64
C GLY A 39 9.28 -1.84 3.80
N SER A 40 9.55 -1.60 2.52
CA SER A 40 8.57 -1.15 1.55
C SER A 40 8.95 -1.68 0.17
N LEU A 41 7.95 -1.88 -0.68
CA LEU A 41 8.12 -2.34 -2.05
C LEU A 41 7.25 -1.52 -2.99
N GLU A 42 7.65 -1.49 -4.26
CA GLU A 42 6.85 -0.92 -5.33
C GLU A 42 6.08 -2.05 -6.05
N ALA A 43 4.81 -1.83 -6.36
CA ALA A 43 3.97 -2.79 -7.07
C ALA A 43 3.16 -2.12 -8.18
N LYS A 44 2.80 -2.92 -9.19
CA LYS A 44 1.95 -2.50 -10.31
C LYS A 44 0.57 -3.13 -10.18
N VAL A 45 -0.47 -2.32 -10.29
CA VAL A 45 -1.87 -2.79 -10.31
C VAL A 45 -2.13 -3.53 -11.62
N ILE A 46 -2.71 -4.73 -11.55
CA ILE A 46 -3.12 -5.55 -12.69
C ILE A 46 -4.63 -5.48 -12.89
#